data_AF-A0A1H0D9F7-F1
#
_entry.id   AF-A0A1H0D9F7-F1
#
_cell.length_a   1.000
_cell.length_b   1.000
_cell.length_c   1.000
_cell.angle_alpha   90.00
_cell.angle_beta   90.00
_cell.angle_gamma   90.00
#
_symmetry.space_group_name_H-M   'P 1'
#
loop_
_entity.id
_entity.type
_entity.pdbx_description
1 polymer ?
#
loop_
_entity_poly.entity_id
_entity_poly.type
_entity_poly.pdbx_seq_one_letter_code
_entity_poly.pdbx_strand_id
1 'polypeptide(L)'
;MNQVDDASALAKIKNLEQEIEHFKQKLSECEKKIKYFREKEDHQKKIFFAQEIFNLQQEKLVIQTEIKFRQNKITKLRFELNS
;
A
#
# COMPACT_ATOMS: atom_id res chain seq x y z
N MET A 1 27.63 -20.08 -3.41
CA MET A 1 26.27 -19.70 -2.98
C MET A 1 25.73 -20.80 -2.08
N ASN A 2 25.26 -20.47 -0.88
CA ASN A 2 24.73 -21.45 0.08
C ASN A 2 23.21 -21.58 -0.14
N GLN A 3 22.70 -22.79 -0.44
CA GLN A 3 21.25 -23.03 -0.68
C GLN A 3 20.35 -22.53 0.48
N VAL A 4 20.89 -22.46 1.69
CA VAL A 4 20.19 -21.96 2.89
C VAL A 4 19.94 -20.45 2.81
N ASP A 5 20.89 -19.69 2.25
CA ASP A 5 20.78 -18.23 2.13
C ASP A 5 19.75 -17.85 1.05
N ASP A 6 19.72 -18.63 -0.04
CA ASP A 6 18.76 -18.44 -1.13
C ASP A 6 17.32 -18.73 -0.68
N ALA A 7 17.12 -19.82 0.08
CA ALA A 7 15.82 -20.16 0.66
C ALA A 7 15.32 -19.10 1.64
N SER A 8 16.23 -18.52 2.44
CA SER A 8 15.92 -17.42 3.37
C SER A 8 15.50 -16.14 2.63
N ALA A 9 16.18 -15.80 1.54
CA ALA A 9 15.82 -14.64 0.72
C ALA A 9 14.45 -14.81 0.03
N LEU A 10 14.15 -16.00 -0.49
CA LEU A 10 12.84 -16.31 -1.09
C LEU A 10 11.70 -16.21 -0.07
N ALA A 11 11.91 -16.69 1.16
CA ALA A 11 10.92 -16.54 2.24
C ALA A 11 10.65 -15.07 2.57
N LYS A 12 11.70 -14.23 2.61
CA LYS A 12 11.55 -12.78 2.82
C LYS A 12 10.79 -12.11 1.68
N ILE A 13 11.06 -12.47 0.42
CA ILE A 13 10.32 -11.96 -0.74
C ILE A 13 8.83 -12.30 -0.60
N LYS A 14 8.49 -13.56 -0.30
CA LYS A 14 7.10 -14.00 -0.12
C LYS A 14 6.37 -13.20 0.97
N ASN A 15 7.02 -12.96 2.11
CA ASN A 15 6.44 -12.16 3.19
C ASN A 15 6.18 -10.71 2.74
N LEU A 16 7.13 -10.10 2.02
CA LEU A 16 6.98 -8.74 1.49
C LEU A 16 5.85 -8.66 0.45
N GLU A 17 5.66 -9.69 -0.37
CA GLU A 17 4.56 -9.79 -1.34
C GLU A 17 3.20 -9.88 -0.64
N GLN A 18 3.09 -10.66 0.44
CA GLN A 18 1.88 -10.73 1.27
C GLN A 18 1.57 -9.38 1.93
N GLU A 19 2.59 -8.71 2.47
CA GLU A 19 2.42 -7.37 3.05
C GLU A 19 1.95 -6.36 2.00
N ILE A 20 2.51 -6.38 0.78
CA ILE A 20 2.07 -5.54 -0.34
C ILE A 20 0.59 -5.79 -0.65
N GLU A 21 0.16 -7.05 -0.68
CA GLU A 21 -1.24 -7.38 -0.99
C GLU A 21 -2.20 -6.84 0.08
N HIS A 22 -1.82 -6.94 1.35
CA HIS A 22 -2.56 -6.31 2.45
C HIS A 22 -2.66 -4.78 2.30
N PHE A 23 -1.56 -4.12 1.93
CA PHE A 23 -1.57 -2.68 1.68
C PHE A 23 -2.43 -2.29 0.47
N LYS A 24 -2.46 -3.10 -0.59
CA LYS A 24 -3.36 -2.86 -1.74
C LYS A 24 -4.83 -2.95 -1.36
N GLN A 25 -5.20 -3.90 -0.49
CA GLN A 25 -6.56 -4.00 0.01
C GLN A 25 -6.96 -2.72 0.77
N LYS A 26 -6.10 -2.27 1.70
CA LYS A 26 -6.29 -1.00 2.42
C LYS A 26 -6.37 0.21 1.49
N LEU A 27 -5.50 0.27 0.48
CA LEU A 27 -5.53 1.33 -0.53
C LEU A 27 -6.89 1.39 -1.24
N SER A 28 -7.41 0.24 -1.66
CA SER A 28 -8.73 0.15 -2.28
C SER A 28 -9.85 0.59 -1.34
N GLU A 29 -9.75 0.27 -0.04
CA GLU A 29 -10.71 0.73 0.97
C GLU A 29 -10.67 2.26 1.15
N CYS A 30 -9.49 2.87 1.24
CA CYS A 30 -9.36 4.33 1.31
C CYS A 30 -9.99 5.00 0.07
N GLU A 31 -9.76 4.45 -1.12
CA GLU A 31 -10.34 4.97 -2.36
C GLU A 31 -11.87 4.88 -2.39
N LYS A 32 -12.42 3.75 -1.95
CA LYS A 32 -13.87 3.56 -1.81
C LYS A 32 -14.46 4.57 -0.81
N LYS A 33 -13.81 4.78 0.33
CA LYS A 33 -14.26 5.75 1.35
C LYS A 33 -14.20 7.18 0.84
N ILE A 34 -13.12 7.57 0.15
CA ILE A 34 -13.01 8.91 -0.47
C ILE A 34 -14.15 9.13 -1.46
N LYS A 35 -14.40 8.14 -2.33
CA LYS A 35 -15.50 8.20 -3.30
C LYS A 35 -16.85 8.34 -2.59
N TYR A 36 -17.10 7.53 -1.57
CA TYR A 36 -18.31 7.58 -0.76
C TYR A 36 -18.54 8.97 -0.16
N PHE A 37 -17.52 9.57 0.48
CA PHE A 37 -17.66 10.89 1.09
C PHE A 37 -17.95 11.97 0.06
N ARG A 38 -17.25 11.96 -1.09
CA ARG A 38 -17.51 12.91 -2.20
C ARG A 38 -18.94 12.80 -2.73
N GLU A 39 -19.47 11.59 -2.86
CA GLU A 39 -20.85 11.35 -3.31
C GLU A 39 -21.90 11.80 -2.28
N LYS A 40 -21.51 11.91 -1.01
CA LYS A 40 -22.38 12.35 0.09
C LYS A 40 -22.32 13.86 0.35
N GLU A 41 -21.38 14.58 -0.25
CA GLU A 41 -21.35 16.04 -0.15
C GLU A 41 -22.58 16.65 -0.83
N ASP A 42 -23.23 17.59 -0.14
CA ASP A 42 -24.38 18.34 -0.64
C ASP A 42 -24.15 19.82 -0.32
N HIS A 43 -23.68 20.56 -1.31
CA HIS A 43 -23.33 21.97 -1.15
C HIS A 43 -24.55 22.84 -0.86
N GLN A 44 -25.73 22.46 -1.35
CA GLN A 44 -26.98 23.20 -1.09
C GLN A 44 -27.40 23.06 0.36
N LYS A 45 -27.19 21.86 0.94
CA LYS A 45 -27.43 21.59 2.36
C LYS A 45 -26.22 21.86 3.27
N LYS A 46 -25.13 22.42 2.73
CA LYS A 46 -23.85 22.68 3.44
C LYS A 46 -23.26 21.42 4.11
N ILE A 47 -23.44 20.25 3.50
CA ILE A 47 -22.85 19.00 3.95
C ILE A 47 -21.51 18.83 3.23
N PHE A 48 -20.42 18.82 3.99
CA PHE A 48 -19.04 18.70 3.50
C PHE A 48 -18.28 17.65 4.31
N PHE A 49 -17.39 16.92 3.65
CA PHE A 49 -16.55 15.89 4.26
C PHE A 49 -15.06 16.15 3.97
N ALA A 50 -14.69 17.43 3.87
CA ALA A 50 -13.34 17.84 3.47
C ALA A 50 -12.24 17.28 4.40
N GLN A 51 -12.49 17.24 5.71
CA GLN A 51 -11.52 16.74 6.69
C GLN A 51 -11.36 15.21 6.57
N GLU A 52 -12.45 14.47 6.41
CA GLU A 52 -12.44 13.03 6.22
C GLU A 52 -11.73 12.65 4.92
N ILE A 53 -12.05 13.35 3.83
CA ILE A 53 -11.41 13.16 2.52
C ILE A 53 -9.92 13.47 2.62
N PHE A 54 -9.53 14.55 3.29
CA PHE A 54 -8.12 14.91 3.49
C PHE A 54 -7.37 13.84 4.28
N ASN A 55 -7.93 13.37 5.39
CA ASN A 55 -7.31 12.33 6.22
C ASN A 55 -7.13 11.03 5.43
N LEU A 56 -8.14 10.60 4.67
CA LEU A 56 -8.06 9.42 3.81
C LEU A 56 -7.04 9.58 2.68
N GLN A 57 -6.85 10.80 2.15
CA GLN A 57 -5.81 11.06 1.16
C GLN A 57 -4.41 10.94 1.77
N GLN A 58 -4.20 11.45 2.98
CA GLN A 58 -2.94 11.28 3.70
C GLN A 58 -2.66 9.79 3.98
N GLU A 59 -3.65 9.04 4.46
CA GLU A 59 -3.53 7.60 4.70
C GLU A 59 -3.19 6.85 3.41
N LYS A 60 -3.87 7.18 2.30
CA LYS A 60 -3.57 6.64 0.98
C LYS A 60 -2.11 6.89 0.56
N LEU A 61 -1.57 8.09 0.78
CA LEU A 61 -0.19 8.42 0.44
C LEU A 61 0.83 7.62 1.28
N VAL A 62 0.55 7.45 2.57
CA VAL A 62 1.37 6.60 3.46
C VAL A 62 1.36 5.16 2.95
N ILE A 63 0.19 4.59 2.67
CA ILE A 63 0.06 3.22 2.15
C ILE A 63 0.82 3.03 0.83
N GLN A 64 0.71 3.98 -0.11
CA GLN A 64 1.44 3.92 -1.38
C GLN A 64 2.96 3.93 -1.17
N THR A 65 3.43 4.72 -0.20
CA THR A 65 4.84 4.76 0.19
C THR A 65 5.30 3.41 0.75
N GLU A 66 4.53 2.82 1.65
CA GLU A 66 4.81 1.49 2.23
C GLU A 66 4.89 0.38 1.17
N ILE A 67 4.02 0.42 0.15
CA ILE A 67 4.08 -0.49 -1.00
C ILE A 67 5.41 -0.30 -1.76
N LYS A 68 5.77 0.94 -2.09
CA LYS A 68 6.99 1.26 -2.84
C LYS A 68 8.25 0.80 -2.10
N PHE A 69 8.32 1.02 -0.78
CA PHE A 69 9.44 0.56 0.04
C PHE A 69 9.63 -0.96 -0.05
N ARG A 70 8.54 -1.74 0.00
CA ARG A 70 8.59 -3.21 -0.10
C ARG A 70 8.96 -3.69 -1.48
N GLN A 71 8.42 -3.05 -2.53
CA GLN A 71 8.79 -3.34 -3.91
C GLN A 71 10.29 -3.13 -4.16
N ASN A 72 10.85 -2.04 -3.62
CA ASN A 72 12.29 -1.78 -3.69
C ASN A 72 13.09 -2.86 -2.96
N LYS A 73 12.62 -3.29 -1.77
CA LYS A 73 13.27 -4.36 -1.00
C LYS A 73 13.23 -5.71 -1.73
N ILE A 74 12.11 -6.06 -2.35
CA ILE A 74 12.00 -7.26 -3.19
C ILE A 74 12.96 -7.17 -4.38
N THR A 75 13.01 -6.02 -5.06
CA THR A 75 13.90 -5.80 -6.20
C THR A 75 15.36 -6.00 -5.81
N LYS A 76 15.77 -5.46 -4.66
CA LYS A 76 17.12 -5.66 -4.10
C LYS A 76 17.41 -7.14 -3.81
N LEU A 77 16.50 -7.83 -3.12
CA LEU A 77 16.68 -9.25 -2.80
C LEU A 77 16.77 -10.12 -4.06
N ARG A 78 15.95 -9.82 -5.08
CA ARG A 78 16.00 -10.50 -6.38
C ARG A 78 17.30 -10.22 -7.12
N PHE A 79 17.84 -9.02 -7.03
CA PHE A 79 19.15 -8.71 -7.61
C PHE A 79 20.26 -9.50 -6.93
N GLU A 80 20.28 -9.53 -5.58
CA GLU A 80 21.27 -10.29 -4.79
C GLU A 80 21.23 -11.80 -5.06
N LEU A 81 20.05 -12.38 -5.33
CA LEU A 81 19.89 -13.79 -5.69
C LEU A 81 20.41 -14.14 -7.10
N ASN A 82 20.39 -13.17 -8.03
CA ASN A 82 20.76 -13.36 -9.43
C ASN A 82 22.17 -12.84 -9.76
N SER A 83 22.88 -12.26 -8.77
CA SER A 83 24.25 -11.74 -8.91
C SER A 83 25.26 -12.78 -8.43
#